data_AF-A0A2N7QPL9-F1
#
_entry.id   AF-A0A2N7QPL9-F1
#
_cell.length_a   1.000
_cell.length_b   1.000
_cell.length_c   1.000
_cell.angle_alpha   90.00
_cell.angle_beta   90.00
_cell.angle_gamma   90.00
#
_symmetry.space_group_name_H-M   'P 1'
#
loop_
_entity.id
_entity.type
_entity.pdbx_description
1 polymer ?
#
loop_
_entity_poly.entity_id
_entity_poly.type
_entity_poly.pdbx_seq_one_letter_code
_entity_poly.pdbx_strand_id
1 'polypeptide(L)'
;MKYGYLFSAFLALCVIATSCAAGVPGWGQVYFAYDLGTYNTEIPVSDSNNNWYHPGENFKTPVGLYNLMPDKVNAQIADMRASGMDYIVIHIAIADLSTCKSNGGCDDGYPANWVWGELVDDSQGQLRPMQQANLVAILNQVRAAGFRTVVIRFADYDAGYASWQEAKYQKAWNFIANTHRLVQQQMSGGLTNVLYDLGCEALGGTNMQAYVQRLWSDYTFSFGNDDTVGFSTIPDAAHLAGLSWYGQVKPKIYAFDVYNVERDLVPAWQALGSEGSKPIMLMETYQNDSVTEGELQTVLEANPQINLIAVNQWPNTRATECSGCDPAVRTAAIQLLNTTTQLSNYAPLADRVVTDNSDDSLLSFSDVNCASTTSNPCTLQANMAYAPANGMQDIELFVSGPDGVRKLVTCGGLATNINIPWIVRNSTYRFEYYRVSACQNDVPSRQADATTILSVR
;
A
#
# COMPACT_ATOMS: atom_id res chain seq x y z
N MET A 1 -24.56 -65.09 -28.62
CA MET A 1 -23.22 -64.73 -29.14
C MET A 1 -23.31 -63.33 -29.71
N LYS A 2 -22.76 -62.34 -29.03
CA LYS A 2 -22.86 -60.91 -29.38
C LYS A 2 -21.47 -60.42 -29.78
N TYR A 3 -21.33 -59.95 -31.00
CA TYR A 3 -20.30 -59.00 -31.41
C TYR A 3 -20.98 -57.64 -31.58
N GLY A 4 -20.42 -56.60 -30.97
CA GLY A 4 -20.91 -55.23 -31.05
C GLY A 4 -19.76 -54.28 -30.75
N TYR A 5 -19.42 -53.47 -31.76
CA TYR A 5 -18.23 -52.65 -31.90
C TYR A 5 -18.21 -51.40 -31.00
N LEU A 6 -16.97 -50.95 -30.71
CA LEU A 6 -16.46 -49.59 -30.55
C LEU A 6 -17.42 -48.45 -30.15
N PHE A 7 -17.05 -47.69 -29.10
CA PHE A 7 -16.68 -46.27 -29.24
C PHE A 7 -16.00 -45.78 -27.95
N SER A 8 -14.66 -45.73 -27.96
CA SER A 8 -13.86 -45.02 -26.96
C SER A 8 -13.90 -43.53 -27.28
N ALA A 9 -14.74 -42.77 -26.58
CA ALA A 9 -14.65 -41.32 -26.58
C ALA A 9 -13.60 -40.90 -25.55
N PHE A 10 -12.38 -40.65 -26.04
CA PHE A 10 -11.38 -39.85 -25.35
C PHE A 10 -11.94 -38.45 -25.12
N LEU A 11 -12.44 -38.18 -23.91
CA LEU A 11 -12.71 -36.83 -23.44
C LEU A 11 -11.37 -36.24 -22.96
N ALA A 12 -10.49 -35.92 -23.92
CA ALA A 12 -9.33 -35.09 -23.67
C ALA A 12 -9.81 -33.64 -23.52
N LEU A 13 -10.32 -33.31 -22.34
CA LEU A 13 -10.39 -31.92 -21.90
C LEU A 13 -8.94 -31.44 -21.77
N CYS A 14 -8.47 -30.78 -22.82
CA CYS A 14 -7.35 -29.84 -22.73
C CYS A 14 -7.75 -28.73 -21.76
N VAL A 15 -7.61 -29.00 -20.46
CA VAL A 15 -7.34 -27.96 -19.49
C VAL A 15 -5.93 -27.49 -19.83
N ILE A 16 -5.83 -26.56 -20.78
CA ILE A 16 -4.68 -25.67 -20.85
C ILE A 16 -4.82 -24.82 -19.60
N ALA A 17 -4.39 -25.37 -18.47
CA ALA A 17 -3.92 -24.55 -17.36
C ALA A 17 -2.74 -23.81 -17.94
N THR A 18 -3.01 -22.66 -18.56
CA THR A 18 -2.04 -21.58 -18.53
C THR A 18 -1.79 -21.43 -17.04
N SER A 19 -0.61 -21.84 -16.61
CA SER A 19 -0.09 -21.48 -15.31
C SER A 19 -0.09 -19.96 -15.31
N CYS A 20 -1.19 -19.35 -14.88
CA CYS A 20 -1.19 -17.98 -14.42
C CYS A 20 -0.14 -18.01 -13.32
N ALA A 21 1.06 -17.54 -13.65
CA ALA A 21 2.12 -17.35 -12.66
C ALA A 21 1.47 -16.58 -11.51
N ALA A 22 1.70 -17.04 -10.28
CA ALA A 22 1.08 -16.42 -9.11
C ALA A 22 1.55 -14.96 -9.03
N GLY A 23 0.70 -14.05 -9.50
CA GLY A 23 0.93 -12.61 -9.48
C GLY A 23 0.52 -12.03 -8.14
N VAL A 24 1.14 -10.91 -7.77
CA VAL A 24 0.69 -10.13 -6.62
C VAL A 24 -0.10 -8.91 -7.12
N PRO A 25 -1.35 -8.70 -6.64
CA PRO A 25 -2.18 -7.59 -7.07
C PRO A 25 -1.60 -6.21 -6.75
N GLY A 26 -0.99 -6.01 -5.58
CA GLY A 26 -0.49 -4.71 -5.12
C GLY A 26 1.04 -4.64 -5.04
N TRP A 27 1.60 -3.52 -5.49
CA TRP A 27 3.04 -3.27 -5.45
C TRP A 27 3.29 -1.85 -4.96
N GLY A 28 4.16 -1.72 -3.96
CA GLY A 28 4.45 -0.43 -3.37
C GLY A 28 5.83 -0.31 -2.79
N GLN A 29 6.03 0.85 -2.18
CA GLN A 29 7.28 1.22 -1.56
C GLN A 29 7.02 1.86 -0.19
N VAL A 30 7.90 1.56 0.76
CA VAL A 30 7.99 2.35 1.99
C VAL A 30 8.67 3.66 1.68
N TYR A 31 7.88 4.73 1.72
CA TYR A 31 8.26 6.02 1.17
C TYR A 31 8.92 6.90 2.22
N PHE A 32 10.18 7.22 1.93
CA PHE A 32 10.91 8.33 2.50
C PHE A 32 11.30 9.29 1.38
N ALA A 33 11.41 10.59 1.70
CA ALA A 33 11.94 11.53 0.74
C ALA A 33 13.45 11.33 0.74
N TYR A 34 13.94 10.57 -0.25
CA TYR A 34 15.36 10.35 -0.42
C TYR A 34 16.00 11.61 -0.97
N ASP A 35 16.26 12.54 -0.07
CA ASP A 35 17.20 13.60 -0.29
C ASP A 35 18.46 13.27 0.47
N LEU A 36 19.36 12.58 -0.24
CA LEU A 36 20.65 12.14 0.27
C LEU A 36 21.58 13.29 0.73
N GLY A 37 21.08 14.53 0.79
CA GLY A 37 21.78 15.73 1.26
C GLY A 37 23.27 15.69 0.94
N THR A 38 24.05 15.44 2.00
CA THR A 38 25.52 15.42 2.09
C THR A 38 26.25 14.15 1.63
N TYR A 39 25.63 13.29 0.80
CA TYR A 39 26.40 12.61 -0.27
C TYR A 39 26.81 13.59 -1.39
N ASN A 40 26.87 14.89 -1.07
CA ASN A 40 27.83 15.81 -1.64
C ASN A 40 29.22 15.17 -1.55
N THR A 41 29.83 14.91 -2.71
CA THR A 41 31.20 14.41 -2.84
C THR A 41 32.26 15.28 -2.16
N GLU A 42 31.88 16.44 -1.61
CA GLU A 42 32.76 17.40 -0.93
C GLU A 42 32.92 17.18 0.59
N ILE A 43 32.16 16.28 1.25
CA ILE A 43 32.38 15.97 2.69
C ILE A 43 33.14 14.63 2.85
N PRO A 44 34.36 14.64 3.43
CA PRO A 44 35.19 13.43 3.54
C PRO A 44 34.62 12.35 4.48
N VAL A 45 34.70 11.10 4.02
CA VAL A 45 34.33 9.82 4.67
C VAL A 45 34.93 9.63 6.08
N SER A 46 36.00 10.33 6.41
CA SER A 46 36.69 10.20 7.70
C SER A 46 35.98 10.91 8.85
N ASP A 47 34.92 11.68 8.59
CA ASP A 47 34.14 12.31 9.65
C ASP A 47 33.15 11.28 10.22
N SER A 48 33.26 10.98 11.52
CA SER A 48 32.29 10.16 12.26
C SER A 48 30.86 10.72 12.21
N ASN A 49 30.70 11.94 11.68
CA ASN A 49 29.42 12.60 11.46
C ASN A 49 28.80 12.36 10.06
N ASN A 50 29.36 11.48 9.21
CA ASN A 50 28.72 11.06 7.96
C ASN A 50 27.87 9.80 8.17
N ASN A 51 26.79 9.95 8.94
CA ASN A 51 25.84 8.90 9.30
C ASN A 51 24.48 9.19 8.66
N TRP A 52 23.85 8.16 8.06
CA TRP A 52 22.46 8.19 7.58
C TRP A 52 21.48 8.71 8.62
N TYR A 53 21.75 8.38 9.89
CA TYR A 53 20.93 8.75 11.03
C TYR A 53 21.24 10.15 11.56
N HIS A 54 22.04 10.99 10.88
CA HIS A 54 22.11 12.40 11.25
C HIS A 54 20.76 13.08 11.00
N PRO A 55 20.09 13.52 12.08
CA PRO A 55 18.77 14.15 12.01
C PRO A 55 18.73 15.29 10.99
N GLY A 56 17.67 15.36 10.18
CA GLY A 56 17.37 16.50 9.29
C GLY A 56 18.25 16.64 8.05
N GLU A 57 19.43 16.02 8.00
CA GLU A 57 20.39 16.21 6.91
C GLU A 57 20.27 15.15 5.80
N ASN A 58 20.46 13.87 6.12
CA ASN A 58 20.50 12.77 5.13
C ASN A 58 19.20 11.98 5.04
N PHE A 59 18.41 12.01 6.12
CA PHE A 59 17.10 11.37 6.19
C PHE A 59 16.04 12.44 6.41
N LYS A 60 15.19 12.65 5.41
CA LYS A 60 14.13 13.67 5.46
C LYS A 60 12.78 13.00 5.38
N THR A 61 12.04 13.05 6.49
CA THR A 61 10.67 12.55 6.50
C THR A 61 9.82 13.43 5.58
N PRO A 62 9.09 12.87 4.61
CA PRO A 62 8.23 13.66 3.73
C PRO A 62 7.25 14.53 4.54
N VAL A 63 6.62 13.96 5.57
CA VAL A 63 5.67 14.68 6.42
C VAL A 63 6.35 15.83 7.17
N GLY A 64 7.57 15.61 7.67
CA GLY A 64 8.33 16.62 8.40
C GLY A 64 8.80 17.77 7.51
N LEU A 65 9.28 17.47 6.30
CA LEU A 65 10.15 18.37 5.53
C LEU A 65 9.75 18.60 4.06
N TYR A 66 8.57 18.14 3.63
CA TYR A 66 8.09 18.34 2.24
C TYR A 66 8.22 19.79 1.75
N ASN A 67 7.87 20.76 2.60
CA ASN A 67 7.93 22.19 2.29
C ASN A 67 9.33 22.68 1.87
N LEU A 68 10.40 21.96 2.20
CA LEU A 68 11.76 22.31 1.79
C LEU A 68 12.07 21.87 0.36
N MET A 69 11.41 20.82 -0.14
CA MET A 69 11.70 20.23 -1.46
C MET A 69 10.45 19.61 -2.12
N PRO A 70 9.38 20.41 -2.34
CA PRO A 70 8.13 19.88 -2.88
C PRO A 70 8.33 19.25 -4.26
N ASP A 71 9.16 19.84 -5.12
CA ASP A 71 9.41 19.35 -6.48
C ASP A 71 10.07 17.97 -6.48
N LYS A 72 11.03 17.73 -5.57
CA LYS A 72 11.73 16.45 -5.45
C LYS A 72 10.79 15.34 -4.96
N VAL A 73 9.99 15.63 -3.93
CA VAL A 73 8.99 14.67 -3.43
C VAL A 73 7.96 14.38 -4.51
N ASN A 74 7.45 15.40 -5.21
CA ASN A 74 6.46 15.22 -6.26
C ASN A 74 7.00 14.40 -7.44
N ALA A 75 8.25 14.64 -7.84
CA ALA A 75 8.93 13.86 -8.87
C ALA A 75 9.10 12.39 -8.45
N GLN A 76 9.55 12.12 -7.22
CA GLN A 76 9.67 10.76 -6.70
C GLN A 76 8.33 10.02 -6.66
N ILE A 77 7.25 10.67 -6.24
CA ILE A 77 5.90 10.08 -6.26
C ILE A 77 5.46 9.76 -7.69
N ALA A 78 5.73 10.65 -8.64
CA ALA A 78 5.44 10.41 -10.05
C ALA A 78 6.26 9.24 -10.63
N ASP A 79 7.55 9.16 -10.32
CA ASP A 79 8.47 8.11 -10.76
C ASP A 79 8.10 6.74 -10.17
N MET A 80 7.72 6.69 -8.88
CA MET A 80 7.18 5.48 -8.25
C MET A 80 5.96 4.96 -9.01
N ARG A 81 4.99 5.85 -9.30
CA ARG A 81 3.80 5.46 -10.08
C ARG A 81 4.16 5.02 -11.49
N ALA A 82 5.00 5.78 -12.20
CA ALA A 82 5.41 5.49 -13.57
C ALA A 82 6.14 4.15 -13.70
N SER A 83 6.77 3.71 -12.60
CA SER A 83 7.41 2.40 -12.48
C SER A 83 6.43 1.25 -12.19
N GLY A 84 5.13 1.53 -12.08
CA GLY A 84 4.07 0.55 -11.91
C GLY A 84 3.61 0.35 -10.45
N MET A 85 4.21 1.04 -9.48
CA MET A 85 3.73 0.99 -8.09
C MET A 85 2.32 1.57 -8.01
N ASP A 86 1.45 0.91 -7.26
CA ASP A 86 0.07 1.34 -6.99
C ASP A 86 -0.24 1.41 -5.49
N TYR A 87 0.72 1.03 -4.63
CA TYR A 87 0.74 1.28 -3.19
C TYR A 87 1.86 2.27 -2.85
N ILE A 88 1.62 3.09 -1.84
CA ILE A 88 2.65 3.92 -1.21
C ILE A 88 2.43 3.91 0.30
N VAL A 89 3.48 3.61 1.07
CA VAL A 89 3.44 3.67 2.53
C VAL A 89 4.10 4.97 2.98
N ILE A 90 3.32 5.88 3.57
CA ILE A 90 3.83 7.08 4.22
C ILE A 90 4.16 6.71 5.67
N HIS A 91 5.45 6.55 5.95
CA HIS A 91 5.94 6.23 7.28
C HIS A 91 6.03 7.50 8.14
N ILE A 92 5.47 7.43 9.35
CA ILE A 92 5.42 8.50 10.35
C ILE A 92 5.87 7.92 11.70
N ALA A 93 7.17 7.96 11.95
CA ALA A 93 7.69 7.69 13.28
C ALA A 93 7.48 8.90 14.19
N ILE A 94 7.14 8.66 15.45
CA ILE A 94 6.75 9.73 16.38
C ILE A 94 7.56 9.71 17.67
N ALA A 95 7.76 10.88 18.27
CA ALA A 95 8.30 10.99 19.62
C ALA A 95 8.00 12.35 20.23
N ASP A 96 8.01 12.44 21.55
CA ASP A 96 7.92 13.72 22.25
C ASP A 96 9.28 14.43 22.18
N LEU A 97 9.44 15.32 21.20
CA LEU A 97 10.69 16.03 20.97
C LEU A 97 10.80 17.30 21.84
N SER A 98 9.80 17.61 22.68
CA SER A 98 9.78 18.85 23.45
C SER A 98 10.98 18.96 24.41
N THR A 99 11.34 17.86 25.05
CA THR A 99 12.46 17.83 26.00
C THR A 99 13.78 18.04 25.29
N CYS A 100 14.04 17.30 24.21
CA CYS A 100 15.31 17.41 23.48
C CYS A 100 15.43 18.70 22.66
N LYS A 101 14.33 19.30 22.19
CA LYS A 101 14.37 20.65 21.60
C LYS A 101 14.67 21.70 22.67
N SER A 102 14.12 21.56 23.88
CA SER A 102 14.35 22.53 24.97
C SER A 102 15.80 22.59 25.46
N ASN A 103 16.55 21.48 25.38
CA ASN A 103 17.95 21.39 25.80
C ASN A 103 18.94 21.43 24.62
N GLY A 104 18.47 21.64 23.39
CA GLY A 104 19.28 21.65 22.18
C GLY A 104 19.74 20.27 21.69
N GLY A 105 19.34 19.17 22.34
CA GLY A 105 19.71 17.79 21.98
C GLY A 105 19.08 17.27 20.68
N CYS A 106 18.03 17.93 20.17
CA CYS A 106 17.42 17.63 18.88
C CYS A 106 17.63 18.75 17.85
N ASP A 107 18.69 19.56 17.96
CA ASP A 107 19.04 20.48 16.88
C ASP A 107 19.56 19.70 15.67
N ASP A 108 18.86 19.83 14.56
CA ASP A 108 19.15 19.18 13.28
C ASP A 108 19.47 20.21 12.19
N GLY A 109 19.78 21.45 12.58
CA GLY A 109 20.08 22.55 11.65
C GLY A 109 18.85 23.20 11.00
N TYR A 110 17.64 22.70 11.28
CA TYR A 110 16.39 23.25 10.77
C TYR A 110 15.51 23.78 11.92
N PRO A 111 15.71 25.03 12.35
CA PRO A 111 14.96 25.59 13.46
C PRO A 111 13.45 25.54 13.16
N ALA A 112 12.68 25.05 14.15
CA ALA A 112 11.21 24.95 14.12
C ALA A 112 10.58 23.93 13.14
N ASN A 113 11.35 22.97 12.61
CA ASN A 113 10.77 21.86 11.83
C ASN A 113 10.08 20.79 12.69
N TRP A 114 10.47 20.68 13.97
CA TRP A 114 10.00 19.66 14.91
C TRP A 114 10.13 18.23 14.39
N VAL A 115 11.29 17.97 13.78
CA VAL A 115 11.75 16.66 13.33
C VAL A 115 13.07 16.35 14.05
N TRP A 116 13.36 15.05 14.20
CA TRP A 116 14.67 14.54 14.58
C TRP A 116 14.89 13.16 13.95
N GLY A 117 15.71 13.08 12.91
CA GLY A 117 15.87 11.86 12.13
C GLY A 117 14.57 11.53 11.40
N GLU A 118 14.06 10.32 11.64
CA GLU A 118 12.75 9.90 11.14
C GLU A 118 11.58 10.33 12.04
N LEU A 119 11.87 10.86 13.23
CA LEU A 119 10.85 11.17 14.22
C LEU A 119 10.19 12.52 13.93
N VAL A 120 8.87 12.53 14.00
CA VAL A 120 8.02 13.73 14.01
C VAL A 120 7.54 13.99 15.44
N ASP A 121 7.59 15.25 15.88
CA ASP A 121 7.15 15.61 17.23
C ASP A 121 5.66 15.34 17.47
N ASP A 122 5.35 14.56 18.51
CA ASP A 122 3.99 14.27 18.96
C ASP A 122 3.60 14.98 20.27
N SER A 123 4.45 15.89 20.77
CA SER A 123 4.27 16.52 22.10
C SER A 123 2.91 17.23 22.29
N GLN A 124 2.26 17.63 21.18
CA GLN A 124 0.94 18.27 21.15
C GLN A 124 -0.23 17.30 20.87
N GLY A 125 0.04 15.99 20.74
CA GLY A 125 -0.95 14.98 20.39
C GLY A 125 -1.51 15.14 18.97
N GLN A 126 -0.76 15.78 18.07
CA GLN A 126 -1.11 15.97 16.65
C GLN A 126 0.12 16.43 15.86
N LEU A 127 0.10 16.19 14.54
CA LEU A 127 1.01 16.84 13.61
C LEU A 127 0.94 18.37 13.77
N ARG A 128 2.09 19.03 13.63
CA ARG A 128 2.15 20.50 13.67
C ARG A 128 1.58 21.12 12.39
N PRO A 129 1.18 22.41 12.40
CA PRO A 129 0.52 23.01 11.24
C PRO A 129 1.26 22.84 9.90
N MET A 130 2.59 23.00 9.90
CA MET A 130 3.39 22.78 8.68
C MET A 130 3.39 21.30 8.27
N GLN A 131 3.50 20.37 9.22
CA GLN A 131 3.50 18.93 8.96
C GLN A 131 2.12 18.45 8.47
N GLN A 132 1.03 19.03 8.98
CA GLN A 132 -0.33 18.80 8.45
C GLN A 132 -0.43 19.27 6.99
N ALA A 133 0.08 20.48 6.67
CA ALA A 133 0.09 21.00 5.32
C ALA A 133 0.94 20.13 4.37
N ASN A 134 2.11 19.68 4.83
CA ASN A 134 2.99 18.74 4.13
C ASN A 134 2.27 17.42 3.83
N LEU A 135 1.63 16.80 4.83
CA LEU A 135 0.87 15.56 4.64
C LEU A 135 -0.26 15.76 3.63
N VAL A 136 -1.03 16.85 3.73
CA VAL A 136 -2.10 17.17 2.77
C VAL A 136 -1.55 17.32 1.34
N ALA A 137 -0.43 18.00 1.17
CA ALA A 137 0.22 18.16 -0.14
C ALA A 137 0.66 16.80 -0.73
N ILE A 138 1.29 15.95 0.09
CA ILE A 138 1.70 14.60 -0.32
C ILE A 138 0.47 13.77 -0.72
N LEU A 139 -0.59 13.75 0.09
CA LEU A 139 -1.82 13.01 -0.20
C LEU A 139 -2.48 13.45 -1.51
N ASN A 140 -2.46 14.76 -1.80
CA ASN A 140 -2.92 15.28 -3.08
C ASN A 140 -2.08 14.78 -4.25
N GLN A 141 -0.76 14.76 -4.09
CA GLN A 141 0.14 14.26 -5.12
C GLN A 141 -0.02 12.75 -5.35
N VAL A 142 -0.18 11.96 -4.28
CA VAL A 142 -0.46 10.53 -4.34
C VAL A 142 -1.77 10.25 -5.09
N ARG A 143 -2.84 11.02 -4.81
CA ARG A 143 -4.10 10.92 -5.54
C ARG A 143 -3.94 11.31 -7.01
N ALA A 144 -3.26 12.42 -7.28
CA ALA A 144 -3.05 12.92 -8.64
C ALA A 144 -2.20 11.97 -9.49
N ALA A 145 -1.21 11.32 -8.88
CA ALA A 145 -0.44 10.26 -9.51
C ALA A 145 -1.28 8.98 -9.71
N GLY A 146 -2.43 8.83 -9.07
CA GLY A 146 -3.34 7.71 -9.29
C GLY A 146 -2.90 6.42 -8.62
N PHE A 147 -2.23 6.51 -7.46
CA PHE A 147 -2.02 5.34 -6.60
C PHE A 147 -3.37 4.74 -6.19
N ARG A 148 -3.43 3.41 -6.13
CA ARG A 148 -4.61 2.65 -5.70
C ARG A 148 -4.80 2.71 -4.19
N THR A 149 -3.70 2.63 -3.44
CA THR A 149 -3.73 2.67 -1.98
C THR A 149 -2.60 3.54 -1.42
N VAL A 150 -2.91 4.35 -0.42
CA VAL A 150 -1.93 4.94 0.49
C VAL A 150 -2.05 4.27 1.87
N VAL A 151 -0.93 3.84 2.42
CA VAL A 151 -0.85 3.36 3.80
C VAL A 151 -0.24 4.45 4.66
N ILE A 152 -0.91 4.85 5.73
CA ILE A 152 -0.31 5.69 6.77
C ILE A 152 0.22 4.74 7.85
N ARG A 153 1.54 4.65 7.94
CA ARG A 153 2.22 3.75 8.88
C ARG A 153 2.80 4.56 10.03
N PHE A 154 2.34 4.27 11.23
CA PHE A 154 2.84 4.91 12.44
C PHE A 154 3.94 4.03 13.07
N ALA A 155 4.98 4.66 13.64
CA ALA A 155 6.11 3.97 14.28
C ALA A 155 6.59 4.70 15.54
N ASP A 156 7.44 4.03 16.32
CA ASP A 156 8.11 4.54 17.52
C ASP A 156 7.17 5.08 18.62
N TYR A 157 6.77 4.21 19.56
CA TYR A 157 5.88 4.60 20.66
C TYR A 157 6.55 4.54 22.02
N ASP A 158 6.80 5.69 22.62
CA ASP A 158 7.39 5.78 23.96
C ASP A 158 6.46 5.23 25.08
N ALA A 159 5.17 5.01 24.79
CA ALA A 159 4.18 4.56 25.79
C ALA A 159 4.31 3.09 26.23
N GLY A 160 5.06 2.24 25.50
CA GLY A 160 5.08 0.77 25.70
C GLY A 160 6.41 0.16 26.15
N TYR A 161 7.56 0.82 25.95
CA TYR A 161 8.86 0.11 26.04
C TYR A 161 9.32 -0.29 27.45
N ALA A 162 9.05 0.52 28.48
CA ALA A 162 9.53 0.25 29.85
C ALA A 162 8.40 -0.08 30.83
N SER A 163 7.34 0.71 30.82
CA SER A 163 6.13 0.53 31.64
C SER A 163 4.99 1.36 31.06
N TRP A 164 3.75 0.92 31.31
CA TRP A 164 2.55 1.64 30.88
C TRP A 164 2.53 3.06 31.44
N GLN A 165 2.42 4.03 30.55
CA GLN A 165 2.33 5.45 30.89
C GLN A 165 1.12 6.07 30.21
N GLU A 166 0.01 6.19 30.96
CA GLU A 166 -1.27 6.70 30.44
C GLU A 166 -1.12 8.05 29.73
N ALA A 167 -0.34 8.98 30.27
CA ALA A 167 -0.12 10.28 29.65
C ALA A 167 0.58 10.19 28.28
N LYS A 168 1.53 9.25 28.11
CA LYS A 168 2.19 9.01 26.82
C LYS A 168 1.23 8.31 25.85
N TYR A 169 0.46 7.34 26.34
CA TYR A 169 -0.58 6.69 25.54
C TYR A 169 -1.59 7.69 24.99
N GLN A 170 -2.13 8.58 25.84
CA GLN A 170 -3.11 9.59 25.41
C GLN A 170 -2.53 10.54 24.36
N LYS A 171 -1.24 10.89 24.43
CA LYS A 171 -0.58 11.69 23.38
C LYS A 171 -0.53 10.94 22.06
N ALA A 172 -0.01 9.71 22.06
CA ALA A 172 0.08 8.87 20.87
C ALA A 172 -1.30 8.60 20.25
N TRP A 173 -2.30 8.26 21.08
CA TRP A 173 -3.68 8.07 20.64
C TRP A 173 -4.26 9.33 19.98
N ASN A 174 -4.11 10.49 20.62
CA ASN A 174 -4.58 11.75 20.05
C ASN A 174 -3.87 12.05 18.72
N PHE A 175 -2.57 11.78 18.63
CA PHE A 175 -1.81 11.97 17.39
C PHE A 175 -2.36 11.12 16.25
N ILE A 176 -2.57 9.82 16.51
CA ILE A 176 -3.14 8.87 15.54
C ILE A 176 -4.55 9.32 15.13
N ALA A 177 -5.42 9.62 16.10
CA ALA A 177 -6.81 10.00 15.84
C ALA A 177 -6.94 11.34 15.09
N ASN A 178 -6.09 12.32 15.37
CA ASN A 178 -6.06 13.59 14.64
C ASN A 178 -5.51 13.41 13.22
N THR A 179 -4.47 12.60 13.06
CA THR A 179 -3.89 12.30 11.74
C THR A 179 -4.86 11.52 10.86
N HIS A 180 -5.55 10.52 11.43
CA HIS A 180 -6.62 9.77 10.76
C HIS A 180 -7.70 10.71 10.22
N ARG A 181 -8.24 11.60 11.06
CA ARG A 181 -9.27 12.56 10.65
C ARG A 181 -8.79 13.48 9.51
N LEU A 182 -7.55 13.96 9.58
CA LEU A 182 -6.95 14.80 8.53
C LEU A 182 -6.84 14.04 7.21
N VAL A 183 -6.31 12.81 7.25
CA VAL A 183 -6.14 11.96 6.07
C VAL A 183 -7.50 11.59 5.47
N GLN A 184 -8.47 11.15 6.28
CA GLN A 184 -9.82 10.82 5.82
C GLN A 184 -10.52 12.03 5.20
N GLN A 185 -10.44 13.19 5.84
CA GLN A 185 -10.99 14.43 5.27
C GLN A 185 -10.39 14.70 3.89
N GLN A 186 -9.06 14.61 3.78
CA GLN A 186 -8.38 14.89 2.53
C GLN A 186 -8.73 13.88 1.45
N MET A 187 -8.73 12.59 1.77
CA MET A 187 -8.88 11.45 0.85
C MET A 187 -10.34 11.09 0.51
N SER A 188 -11.31 11.65 1.23
CA SER A 188 -12.73 11.44 0.99
C SER A 188 -13.14 11.69 -0.47
N GLY A 189 -13.97 10.80 -1.01
CA GLY A 189 -14.48 10.88 -2.39
C GLY A 189 -13.46 10.56 -3.49
N GLY A 190 -12.19 10.28 -3.14
CA GLY A 190 -11.15 9.85 -4.07
C GLY A 190 -11.26 8.38 -4.48
N LEU A 191 -10.44 7.98 -5.45
CA LEU A 191 -10.27 6.59 -5.88
C LEU A 191 -9.19 5.84 -5.09
N THR A 192 -8.29 6.59 -4.47
CA THR A 192 -7.18 6.04 -3.68
C THR A 192 -7.71 5.63 -2.30
N ASN A 193 -7.62 4.34 -2.00
CA ASN A 193 -7.93 3.79 -0.70
C ASN A 193 -6.91 4.26 0.35
N VAL A 194 -7.35 4.37 1.60
CA VAL A 194 -6.47 4.66 2.74
C VAL A 194 -6.47 3.45 3.65
N LEU A 195 -5.27 3.00 4.04
CA LEU A 195 -5.06 2.02 5.09
C LEU A 195 -4.19 2.61 6.20
N TYR A 196 -4.39 2.15 7.43
CA TYR A 196 -3.55 2.50 8.58
C TYR A 196 -2.84 1.27 9.12
N ASP A 197 -1.53 1.38 9.28
CA ASP A 197 -0.74 0.53 10.17
C ASP A 197 -0.50 1.30 11.48
N LEU A 198 -1.17 0.84 12.53
CA LEU A 198 -1.19 1.41 13.87
C LEU A 198 0.09 1.14 14.65
N GLY A 199 1.05 0.42 14.09
CA GLY A 199 2.37 0.33 14.69
C GLY A 199 3.31 -0.58 13.94
N CYS A 200 4.34 0.05 13.38
CA CYS A 200 5.49 -0.59 12.77
C CYS A 200 6.08 -1.65 13.71
N GLU A 201 5.94 -2.92 13.31
CA GLU A 201 6.45 -4.09 14.02
C GLU A 201 6.00 -4.18 15.50
N ALA A 202 4.91 -3.49 15.87
CA ALA A 202 4.51 -3.34 17.27
C ALA A 202 3.83 -4.60 17.83
N LEU A 203 3.20 -5.40 16.97
CA LEU A 203 2.48 -6.59 17.40
C LEU A 203 3.46 -7.66 17.89
N GLY A 204 3.24 -8.13 19.11
CA GLY A 204 4.12 -9.11 19.76
C GLY A 204 5.45 -8.52 20.27
N GLY A 205 5.67 -7.21 20.10
CA GLY A 205 6.84 -6.51 20.59
C GLY A 205 6.99 -6.57 22.11
N THR A 206 8.23 -6.54 22.60
CA THR A 206 8.53 -6.60 24.04
C THR A 206 7.87 -5.43 24.79
N ASN A 207 7.14 -5.74 25.87
CA ASN A 207 6.37 -4.78 26.68
C ASN A 207 5.23 -4.03 25.94
N MET A 208 4.94 -4.36 24.68
CA MET A 208 3.94 -3.64 23.87
C MET A 208 2.50 -4.14 24.05
N GLN A 209 2.28 -5.27 24.75
CA GLN A 209 0.95 -5.90 24.82
C GLN A 209 -0.15 -4.96 25.30
N ALA A 210 0.06 -4.26 26.43
CA ALA A 210 -0.95 -3.36 26.98
C ALA A 210 -1.24 -2.18 26.03
N TYR A 211 -0.21 -1.67 25.35
CA TYR A 211 -0.33 -0.61 24.36
C TYR A 211 -1.12 -1.04 23.13
N VAL A 212 -0.73 -2.15 22.51
CA VAL A 212 -1.39 -2.69 21.31
C VAL A 212 -2.85 -3.03 21.61
N GLN A 213 -3.13 -3.70 22.73
CA GLN A 213 -4.50 -4.05 23.11
C GLN A 213 -5.38 -2.82 23.32
N ARG A 214 -4.85 -1.80 24.02
CA ARG A 214 -5.61 -0.59 24.30
C ARG A 214 -5.81 0.26 23.05
N LEU A 215 -4.77 0.45 22.23
CA LEU A 215 -4.87 1.18 20.97
C LEU A 215 -5.81 0.48 19.98
N TRP A 216 -5.76 -0.85 19.88
CA TRP A 216 -6.70 -1.60 19.03
C TRP A 216 -8.15 -1.39 19.45
N SER A 217 -8.42 -1.47 20.76
CA SER A 217 -9.76 -1.24 21.30
C SER A 217 -10.26 0.17 21.00
N ASP A 218 -9.45 1.19 21.31
CA ASP A 218 -9.87 2.59 21.16
C ASP A 218 -9.99 2.99 19.67
N TYR A 219 -9.12 2.45 18.79
CA TYR A 219 -9.20 2.63 17.34
C TYR A 219 -10.46 1.98 16.77
N THR A 220 -10.67 0.68 17.03
CA THR A 220 -11.82 -0.04 16.46
C THR A 220 -13.16 0.46 17.00
N PHE A 221 -13.20 0.95 18.23
CA PHE A 221 -14.37 1.65 18.77
C PHE A 221 -14.67 2.97 18.03
N SER A 222 -13.63 3.75 17.71
CA SER A 222 -13.78 5.09 17.13
C SER A 222 -13.98 5.08 15.61
N PHE A 223 -13.30 4.17 14.92
CA PHE A 223 -13.16 4.19 13.45
C PHE A 223 -13.55 2.85 12.79
N GLY A 224 -13.77 1.78 13.55
CA GLY A 224 -13.95 0.43 13.01
C GLY A 224 -12.61 -0.24 12.66
N ASN A 225 -12.67 -1.37 11.94
CA ASN A 225 -11.49 -2.14 11.51
C ASN A 225 -11.39 -2.28 9.98
N ASP A 226 -12.10 -1.43 9.24
CA ASP A 226 -12.24 -1.53 7.79
C ASP A 226 -11.08 -0.88 7.03
N ASP A 227 -10.47 0.15 7.62
CA ASP A 227 -9.41 0.95 7.02
C ASP A 227 -8.04 0.69 7.66
N THR A 228 -7.83 -0.45 8.32
CA THR A 228 -6.58 -0.72 9.02
C THR A 228 -6.12 -2.17 8.87
N VAL A 229 -4.80 -2.35 8.83
CA VAL A 229 -4.15 -3.67 8.95
C VAL A 229 -3.92 -4.06 10.43
N GLY A 230 -4.38 -3.22 11.37
CA GLY A 230 -3.99 -3.30 12.76
C GLY A 230 -2.55 -2.84 12.92
N PHE A 231 -1.67 -3.74 13.30
CA PHE A 231 -0.25 -3.53 13.55
C PHE A 231 0.52 -4.51 12.70
N SER A 232 1.53 -4.03 11.96
CA SER A 232 2.47 -4.93 11.32
C SER A 232 3.32 -5.68 12.34
N THR A 233 3.94 -6.78 11.91
CA THR A 233 4.71 -7.67 12.80
C THR A 233 5.82 -8.37 12.04
N ILE A 234 6.91 -8.67 12.74
CA ILE A 234 7.97 -9.52 12.20
C ILE A 234 7.61 -11.02 12.35
N PRO A 235 8.02 -11.85 11.40
CA PRO A 235 7.58 -13.24 11.28
C PRO A 235 8.35 -14.22 12.20
N ASP A 236 8.63 -13.83 13.44
CA ASP A 236 9.22 -14.73 14.44
C ASP A 236 8.20 -15.21 15.47
N ALA A 237 8.54 -16.28 16.19
CA ALA A 237 7.62 -16.93 17.12
C ALA A 237 7.14 -16.02 18.27
N ALA A 238 7.99 -15.09 18.74
CA ALA A 238 7.62 -14.18 19.82
C ALA A 238 6.61 -13.14 19.32
N HIS A 239 6.86 -12.57 18.14
CA HIS A 239 6.01 -11.56 17.54
C HIS A 239 4.66 -12.13 17.06
N LEU A 240 4.69 -13.30 16.43
CA LEU A 240 3.48 -14.00 15.96
C LEU A 240 2.55 -14.44 17.11
N ALA A 241 3.07 -14.67 18.31
CA ALA A 241 2.22 -14.90 19.49
C ALA A 241 1.31 -13.68 19.80
N GLY A 242 1.73 -12.49 19.37
CA GLY A 242 0.97 -11.25 19.45
C GLY A 242 -0.35 -11.23 18.67
N LEU A 243 -0.56 -12.13 17.69
CA LEU A 243 -1.85 -12.25 16.97
C LEU A 243 -3.04 -12.48 17.91
N SER A 244 -2.79 -13.09 19.07
CA SER A 244 -3.78 -13.28 20.13
C SER A 244 -4.25 -11.97 20.77
N TRP A 245 -3.44 -10.90 20.72
CA TRP A 245 -3.69 -9.63 21.41
C TRP A 245 -4.91 -8.87 20.87
N TYR A 246 -5.25 -9.03 19.59
CA TYR A 246 -6.44 -8.41 18.99
C TYR A 246 -7.78 -8.81 19.66
N GLY A 247 -7.83 -9.92 20.40
CA GLY A 247 -9.09 -10.39 20.98
C GLY A 247 -10.10 -10.87 19.94
N GLN A 248 -11.38 -10.54 20.11
CA GLN A 248 -12.47 -11.00 19.24
C GLN A 248 -12.55 -10.25 17.91
N VAL A 249 -12.28 -8.94 17.91
CA VAL A 249 -12.28 -8.12 16.70
C VAL A 249 -10.88 -8.24 16.08
N LYS A 250 -10.76 -8.91 14.94
CA LYS A 250 -9.50 -9.07 14.20
C LYS A 250 -9.43 -8.09 13.03
N PRO A 251 -8.22 -7.69 12.57
CA PRO A 251 -8.11 -6.91 11.35
C PRO A 251 -8.63 -7.70 10.14
N LYS A 252 -9.06 -6.99 9.09
CA LYS A 252 -9.50 -7.62 7.83
C LYS A 252 -8.32 -8.02 6.93
N ILE A 253 -7.18 -7.37 7.12
CA ILE A 253 -5.91 -7.58 6.39
C ILE A 253 -4.81 -7.74 7.44
N TYR A 254 -3.91 -8.72 7.28
CA TYR A 254 -2.71 -8.84 8.12
C TYR A 254 -1.49 -8.27 7.40
N ALA A 255 -0.63 -7.57 8.13
CA ALA A 255 0.60 -7.00 7.60
C ALA A 255 1.83 -7.62 8.27
N PHE A 256 2.84 -7.94 7.48
CA PHE A 256 4.11 -8.50 7.98
C PHE A 256 5.31 -7.77 7.39
N ASP A 257 6.38 -7.71 8.18
CA ASP A 257 7.67 -7.16 7.77
C ASP A 257 8.62 -8.33 7.52
N VAL A 258 8.70 -8.74 6.25
CA VAL A 258 9.31 -10.00 5.82
C VAL A 258 10.54 -9.73 4.97
N TYR A 259 11.71 -9.85 5.59
CA TYR A 259 12.99 -9.57 4.95
C TYR A 259 13.61 -10.77 4.23
N ASN A 260 13.19 -12.00 4.55
CA ASN A 260 13.53 -13.21 3.82
C ASN A 260 12.23 -13.95 3.46
N VAL A 261 11.74 -13.73 2.25
CA VAL A 261 10.42 -14.20 1.81
C VAL A 261 10.31 -15.73 1.87
N GLU A 262 11.29 -16.45 1.34
CA GLU A 262 11.27 -17.92 1.29
C GLU A 262 11.21 -18.54 2.69
N ARG A 263 11.97 -17.96 3.63
CA ARG A 263 12.07 -18.48 4.99
C ARG A 263 10.86 -18.11 5.84
N ASP A 264 10.38 -16.88 5.71
CA ASP A 264 9.58 -16.27 6.76
C ASP A 264 8.10 -16.03 6.40
N LEU A 265 7.75 -15.95 5.11
CA LEU A 265 6.35 -15.72 4.69
C LEU A 265 5.44 -16.90 5.05
N VAL A 266 5.89 -18.13 4.82
CA VAL A 266 5.10 -19.34 5.11
C VAL A 266 4.82 -19.49 6.62
N PRO A 267 5.81 -19.38 7.52
CA PRO A 267 5.55 -19.35 8.96
C PRO A 267 4.57 -18.25 9.40
N ALA A 268 4.71 -17.03 8.86
CA ALA A 268 3.81 -15.93 9.16
C ALA A 268 2.36 -16.25 8.77
N TRP A 269 2.16 -16.77 7.56
CA TRP A 269 0.86 -17.22 7.08
C TRP A 269 0.28 -18.35 7.92
N GLN A 270 1.09 -19.37 8.25
CA GLN A 270 0.65 -20.51 9.06
C GLN A 270 0.21 -20.08 10.47
N ALA A 271 0.85 -19.07 11.05
CA ALA A 271 0.49 -18.54 12.36
C ALA A 271 -0.91 -17.90 12.40
N LEU A 272 -1.49 -17.52 11.25
CA LEU A 272 -2.87 -17.03 11.18
C LEU A 272 -3.91 -18.12 11.45
N GLY A 273 -3.56 -19.40 11.28
CA GLY A 273 -4.47 -20.52 11.53
C GLY A 273 -5.77 -20.41 10.73
N SER A 274 -6.91 -20.32 11.41
CA SER A 274 -8.23 -20.17 10.77
C SER A 274 -8.40 -18.86 10.00
N GLU A 275 -7.57 -17.85 10.29
CA GLU A 275 -7.58 -16.56 9.60
C GLU A 275 -6.70 -16.57 8.34
N GLY A 276 -6.02 -17.68 8.02
CA GLY A 276 -5.05 -17.78 6.92
C GLY A 276 -5.61 -17.58 5.51
N SER A 277 -6.93 -17.49 5.34
CA SER A 277 -7.58 -17.12 4.07
C SER A 277 -7.76 -15.61 3.89
N LYS A 278 -7.56 -14.82 4.96
CA LYS A 278 -7.66 -13.36 4.88
C LYS A 278 -6.51 -12.78 4.07
N PRO A 279 -6.70 -11.60 3.46
CA PRO A 279 -5.63 -10.88 2.78
C PRO A 279 -4.40 -10.63 3.67
N ILE A 280 -3.23 -10.79 3.07
CA ILE A 280 -1.92 -10.52 3.65
C ILE A 280 -1.23 -9.43 2.85
N MET A 281 -0.52 -8.54 3.54
CA MET A 281 0.36 -7.54 2.95
C MET A 281 1.77 -7.71 3.51
N LEU A 282 2.79 -7.63 2.65
CA LEU A 282 4.15 -7.34 3.11
C LEU A 282 4.27 -5.82 3.25
N MET A 283 4.36 -5.33 4.48
CA MET A 283 4.49 -3.89 4.75
C MET A 283 5.93 -3.43 4.54
N GLU A 284 6.90 -4.29 4.82
CA GLU A 284 8.30 -4.10 4.48
C GLU A 284 8.94 -5.39 3.98
N THR A 285 9.84 -5.25 2.99
CA THR A 285 10.82 -6.25 2.58
C THR A 285 12.01 -5.53 1.92
N TYR A 286 13.18 -6.17 1.86
CA TYR A 286 14.42 -5.45 1.53
C TYR A 286 14.52 -4.98 0.09
N GLN A 287 14.67 -5.92 -0.85
CA GLN A 287 15.18 -5.54 -2.16
C GLN A 287 14.12 -5.66 -3.24
N ASN A 288 14.05 -4.59 -4.01
CA ASN A 288 13.24 -4.50 -5.20
C ASN A 288 14.04 -4.98 -6.43
N ASP A 289 14.14 -6.30 -6.60
CA ASP A 289 14.83 -6.92 -7.74
C ASP A 289 14.26 -8.31 -8.11
N SER A 290 14.79 -8.88 -9.19
CA SER A 290 14.33 -10.16 -9.75
C SER A 290 14.65 -11.40 -8.89
N VAL A 291 15.43 -11.27 -7.81
CA VAL A 291 15.67 -12.37 -6.87
C VAL A 291 14.53 -12.44 -5.86
N THR A 292 14.17 -11.30 -5.24
CA THR A 292 12.99 -11.24 -4.35
C THR A 292 11.71 -11.64 -5.12
N GLU A 293 11.67 -11.33 -6.42
CA GLU A 293 10.66 -11.84 -7.35
C GLU A 293 10.56 -13.36 -7.38
N GLY A 294 11.66 -14.03 -7.71
CA GLY A 294 11.68 -15.49 -7.80
C GLY A 294 11.37 -16.16 -6.47
N GLU A 295 11.82 -15.56 -5.36
CA GLU A 295 11.50 -16.00 -3.99
C GLU A 295 9.98 -15.93 -3.73
N LEU A 296 9.33 -14.81 -4.06
CA LEU A 296 7.87 -14.65 -3.93
C LEU A 296 7.11 -15.64 -4.83
N GLN A 297 7.48 -15.75 -6.12
CA GLN A 297 6.84 -16.69 -7.05
C GLN A 297 6.92 -18.12 -6.53
N THR A 298 8.11 -18.55 -6.11
CA THR A 298 8.33 -19.90 -5.57
C THR A 298 7.45 -20.17 -4.36
N VAL A 299 7.35 -19.21 -3.43
CA VAL A 299 6.51 -19.36 -2.23
C VAL A 299 5.02 -19.43 -2.60
N LEU A 300 4.53 -18.55 -3.48
CA LEU A 300 3.11 -18.48 -3.85
C LEU A 300 2.68 -19.68 -4.70
N GLU A 301 3.53 -20.17 -5.60
CA GLU A 301 3.28 -21.39 -6.38
C GLU A 301 3.20 -22.62 -5.48
N ALA A 302 4.07 -22.70 -4.45
CA ALA A 302 4.05 -23.79 -3.48
C ALA A 302 2.90 -23.68 -2.47
N ASN A 303 2.36 -22.47 -2.25
CA ASN A 303 1.33 -22.18 -1.25
C ASN A 303 0.22 -21.30 -1.86
N PRO A 304 -0.56 -21.82 -2.82
CA PRO A 304 -1.55 -21.03 -3.57
C PRO A 304 -2.72 -20.51 -2.72
N GLN A 305 -2.82 -20.93 -1.45
CA GLN A 305 -3.79 -20.42 -0.49
C GLN A 305 -3.36 -19.10 0.18
N ILE A 306 -2.10 -18.69 0.03
CA ILE A 306 -1.62 -17.40 0.53
C ILE A 306 -2.30 -16.29 -0.28
N ASN A 307 -3.16 -15.54 0.37
CA ASN A 307 -3.85 -14.39 -0.22
C ASN A 307 -2.99 -13.13 -0.10
N LEU A 308 -1.84 -13.09 -0.78
CA LEU A 308 -0.94 -11.93 -0.76
C LEU A 308 -1.47 -10.83 -1.68
N ILE A 309 -1.96 -9.73 -1.10
CA ILE A 309 -2.60 -8.64 -1.85
C ILE A 309 -1.67 -7.46 -2.15
N ALA A 310 -0.56 -7.31 -1.41
CA ALA A 310 0.41 -6.28 -1.68
C ALA A 310 1.81 -6.60 -1.13
N VAL A 311 2.83 -6.14 -1.83
CA VAL A 311 4.24 -6.16 -1.40
C VAL A 311 4.79 -4.73 -1.42
N ASN A 312 5.18 -4.22 -0.25
CA ASN A 312 5.85 -2.94 -0.11
C ASN A 312 7.31 -3.17 0.24
N GLN A 313 8.20 -2.51 -0.51
CA GLN A 313 9.65 -2.77 -0.41
C GLN A 313 10.38 -1.48 -0.04
N TRP A 314 11.56 -1.65 0.56
CA TRP A 314 12.55 -0.59 0.60
C TRP A 314 13.11 -0.36 -0.82
N PRO A 315 13.51 0.87 -1.19
CA PRO A 315 14.19 1.14 -2.47
C PRO A 315 15.67 0.71 -2.42
N ASN A 316 15.93 -0.42 -1.78
CA ASN A 316 17.26 -1.00 -1.70
C ASN A 316 17.46 -1.99 -2.85
N THR A 317 18.70 -2.14 -3.28
CA THR A 317 19.10 -3.09 -4.32
C THR A 317 20.15 -4.06 -3.78
N ARG A 318 20.26 -5.27 -4.36
CA ARG A 318 21.37 -6.21 -4.10
C ARG A 318 22.72 -5.75 -4.70
N ALA A 319 22.83 -4.53 -5.23
CA ALA A 319 24.07 -4.01 -5.79
C ALA A 319 25.17 -3.91 -4.73
N THR A 320 26.44 -3.94 -5.15
CA THR A 320 27.59 -3.84 -4.25
C THR A 320 27.59 -2.50 -3.51
N GLU A 321 27.95 -2.55 -2.22
CA GLU A 321 28.19 -1.37 -1.39
C GLU A 321 29.17 -0.43 -2.11
N CYS A 322 28.97 0.90 -2.03
CA CYS A 322 30.01 1.78 -2.57
C CYS A 322 31.27 1.72 -1.72
N SER A 323 32.40 1.63 -2.41
CA SER A 323 33.72 1.68 -1.77
C SER A 323 33.89 3.02 -1.05
N GLY A 324 34.08 2.97 0.27
CA GLY A 324 34.23 4.17 1.11
C GLY A 324 32.90 4.87 1.47
N CYS A 325 31.75 4.23 1.28
CA CYS A 325 30.50 4.70 1.85
C CYS A 325 30.16 3.96 3.16
N ASP A 326 29.14 4.45 3.87
CA ASP A 326 28.48 3.67 4.90
C ASP A 326 28.01 2.30 4.33
N PRO A 327 28.14 1.18 5.07
CA PRO A 327 27.76 -0.16 4.60
C PRO A 327 26.27 -0.33 4.28
N ALA A 328 25.39 0.61 4.60
CA ALA A 328 24.00 0.62 4.14
C ALA A 328 23.85 1.21 2.73
N VAL A 329 24.87 1.87 2.20
CA VAL A 329 24.81 2.61 0.94
C VAL A 329 25.28 1.74 -0.22
N ARG A 330 24.41 1.57 -1.21
CA ARG A 330 24.78 0.93 -2.47
C ARG A 330 25.12 2.00 -3.50
N THR A 331 26.25 1.84 -4.21
CA THR A 331 26.68 2.76 -5.30
C THR A 331 25.54 3.03 -6.29
N ALA A 332 24.77 1.97 -6.56
CA ALA A 332 23.62 2.02 -7.44
C ALA A 332 22.47 2.86 -6.86
N ALA A 333 22.16 2.79 -5.56
CA ALA A 333 21.07 3.57 -4.96
C ALA A 333 21.34 5.09 -5.05
N ILE A 334 22.57 5.55 -4.81
CA ILE A 334 22.94 6.97 -4.99
C ILE A 334 22.81 7.41 -6.45
N GLN A 335 23.26 6.57 -7.40
CA GLN A 335 23.18 6.89 -8.83
C GLN A 335 21.74 6.81 -9.34
N LEU A 336 20.96 5.81 -8.95
CA LEU A 336 19.55 5.66 -9.30
C LEU A 336 18.71 6.82 -8.74
N LEU A 337 18.83 7.15 -7.45
CA LEU A 337 18.04 8.23 -6.83
C LEU A 337 18.34 9.63 -7.41
N ASN A 338 19.50 9.84 -8.01
CA ASN A 338 19.89 11.11 -8.63
C ASN A 338 19.76 11.14 -10.16
N THR A 339 19.63 9.99 -10.85
CA THR A 339 19.68 9.94 -12.33
C THR A 339 18.61 9.08 -12.99
N THR A 340 17.95 8.18 -12.26
CA THR A 340 16.94 7.32 -12.85
C THR A 340 15.55 7.75 -12.43
N THR A 341 14.70 7.95 -13.43
CA THR A 341 13.23 8.00 -13.31
C THR A 341 12.63 6.64 -12.89
N GLN A 342 13.46 5.61 -12.73
CA GLN A 342 13.09 4.30 -12.20
C GLN A 342 13.58 4.17 -10.76
N LEU A 343 12.67 4.31 -9.81
CA LEU A 343 12.90 3.93 -8.41
C LEU A 343 12.89 2.39 -8.22
N SER A 344 12.73 1.63 -9.31
CA SER A 344 12.65 0.18 -9.30
C SER A 344 13.14 -0.44 -10.61
N ASN A 345 13.89 -1.53 -10.52
CA ASN A 345 14.31 -2.37 -11.65
C ASN A 345 13.36 -3.57 -11.84
N TYR A 346 12.04 -3.37 -11.67
CA TYR A 346 11.06 -4.47 -11.70
C TYR A 346 11.12 -5.31 -12.97
N ALA A 347 11.12 -6.63 -12.79
CA ALA A 347 10.49 -7.57 -13.72
C ALA A 347 9.05 -7.90 -13.23
N PRO A 348 8.16 -8.39 -14.10
CA PRO A 348 6.70 -8.24 -13.95
C PRO A 348 6.08 -9.34 -13.06
N LEU A 349 6.30 -9.29 -11.75
CA LEU A 349 5.44 -9.96 -10.75
C LEU A 349 4.05 -9.34 -10.62
N ALA A 350 3.99 -8.08 -10.99
CA ALA A 350 2.87 -7.20 -10.79
C ALA A 350 1.83 -7.44 -11.87
N ASP A 351 0.63 -7.86 -11.48
CA ASP A 351 -0.50 -7.96 -12.41
C ASP A 351 -0.69 -6.62 -13.12
N ARG A 352 -0.61 -6.60 -14.45
CA ARG A 352 -0.71 -5.34 -15.19
C ARG A 352 -2.10 -4.71 -15.12
N VAL A 353 -3.10 -5.50 -14.75
CA VAL A 353 -4.48 -5.09 -14.54
C VAL A 353 -4.93 -5.65 -13.19
N VAL A 354 -5.38 -4.77 -12.31
CA VAL A 354 -5.81 -5.13 -10.95
C VAL A 354 -7.20 -4.58 -10.73
N THR A 355 -8.07 -5.39 -10.13
CA THR A 355 -9.44 -5.00 -9.79
C THR A 355 -9.75 -5.25 -8.32
N ASP A 356 -10.29 -4.23 -7.64
CA ASP A 356 -10.92 -4.38 -6.34
C ASP A 356 -12.44 -4.26 -6.53
N ASN A 357 -13.13 -5.40 -6.54
CA ASN A 357 -14.57 -5.47 -6.80
C ASN A 357 -15.34 -5.56 -5.48
N SER A 358 -16.40 -4.76 -5.33
CA SER A 358 -17.29 -4.88 -4.18
C SER A 358 -18.23 -6.10 -4.29
N ASP A 359 -18.53 -6.52 -5.52
CA ASP A 359 -19.35 -7.69 -5.84
C ASP A 359 -18.98 -8.23 -7.24
N ASP A 360 -18.08 -9.21 -7.27
CA ASP A 360 -17.64 -9.90 -8.50
C ASP A 360 -18.79 -10.59 -9.26
N SER A 361 -19.89 -10.90 -8.56
CA SER A 361 -21.04 -11.54 -9.18
C SER A 361 -21.85 -10.57 -10.03
N LEU A 362 -21.70 -9.26 -9.83
CA LEU A 362 -22.41 -8.22 -10.59
C LEU A 362 -21.50 -7.50 -11.59
N LEU A 363 -20.26 -7.19 -11.19
CA LEU A 363 -19.29 -6.49 -12.03
C LEU A 363 -17.89 -7.05 -11.81
N SER A 364 -17.27 -7.51 -12.90
CA SER A 364 -15.85 -7.88 -12.95
C SER A 364 -15.23 -7.43 -14.26
N PHE A 365 -13.91 -7.49 -14.38
CA PHE A 365 -13.20 -7.13 -15.61
C PHE A 365 -12.28 -8.26 -16.04
N SER A 366 -12.19 -8.46 -17.35
CA SER A 366 -11.18 -9.29 -17.98
C SER A 366 -10.24 -8.42 -18.79
N ASP A 367 -8.95 -8.70 -18.67
CA ASP A 367 -7.97 -8.10 -19.55
C ASP A 367 -8.11 -8.62 -20.97
N VAL A 368 -8.23 -7.72 -21.95
CA VAL A 368 -8.24 -8.08 -23.37
C VAL A 368 -6.83 -7.96 -23.94
N ASN A 369 -6.15 -6.85 -23.66
CA ASN A 369 -4.78 -6.63 -24.13
C ASN A 369 -3.93 -5.66 -23.29
N CYS A 370 -4.42 -5.11 -22.19
CA CYS A 370 -3.66 -4.20 -21.34
C CYS A 370 -2.43 -4.87 -20.74
N ALA A 371 -2.49 -6.17 -20.40
CA ALA A 371 -1.33 -6.89 -19.93
C ALA A 371 -0.34 -7.26 -21.04
N SER A 372 -0.74 -7.28 -22.31
CA SER A 372 0.16 -7.69 -23.41
C SER A 372 0.73 -6.51 -24.22
N THR A 373 0.07 -5.36 -24.21
CA THR A 373 0.52 -4.16 -24.94
C THR A 373 1.33 -3.21 -24.07
N THR A 374 2.24 -2.46 -24.68
CA THR A 374 2.90 -1.32 -24.04
C THR A 374 2.30 0.04 -24.42
N SER A 375 1.43 0.08 -25.43
CA SER A 375 0.85 1.31 -25.96
C SER A 375 -0.45 1.72 -25.25
N ASN A 376 -0.70 3.03 -25.22
CA ASN A 376 -1.99 3.60 -24.86
C ASN A 376 -2.80 3.96 -26.12
N PRO A 377 -4.14 3.83 -26.09
CA PRO A 377 -4.93 3.13 -25.07
C PRO A 377 -4.85 1.60 -25.21
N CYS A 378 -5.29 0.88 -24.18
CA CYS A 378 -5.52 -0.56 -24.19
C CYS A 378 -7.02 -0.86 -23.95
N THR A 379 -7.39 -2.14 -24.03
CA THR A 379 -8.77 -2.62 -23.94
C THR A 379 -8.95 -3.55 -22.75
N LEU A 380 -10.02 -3.30 -22.00
CA LEU A 380 -10.57 -4.23 -21.02
C LEU A 380 -11.99 -4.60 -21.41
N GLN A 381 -12.47 -5.73 -20.90
CA GLN A 381 -13.85 -6.15 -21.03
C GLN A 381 -14.51 -6.10 -19.66
N ALA A 382 -15.52 -5.26 -19.50
CA ALA A 382 -16.40 -5.31 -18.33
C ALA A 382 -17.36 -6.49 -18.51
N ASN A 383 -17.35 -7.41 -17.56
CA ASN A 383 -18.29 -8.53 -17.46
C ASN A 383 -19.32 -8.18 -16.39
N MET A 384 -20.55 -7.99 -16.82
CA MET A 384 -21.67 -7.60 -15.99
C MET A 384 -22.67 -8.74 -15.95
N ALA A 385 -22.90 -9.30 -14.77
CA ALA A 385 -24.01 -10.22 -14.60
C ALA A 385 -25.27 -9.42 -14.26
N TYR A 386 -26.34 -9.78 -14.94
CA TYR A 386 -27.64 -9.19 -14.69
C TYR A 386 -28.51 -10.16 -13.90
N ALA A 387 -28.86 -9.80 -12.67
CA ALA A 387 -29.83 -10.50 -11.84
C ALA A 387 -31.05 -9.58 -11.61
N PRO A 388 -32.19 -9.83 -12.29
CA PRO A 388 -33.37 -8.98 -12.13
C PRO A 388 -33.89 -9.05 -10.70
N ALA A 389 -34.00 -7.89 -10.06
CA ALA A 389 -34.75 -7.70 -8.83
C ALA A 389 -35.85 -6.65 -9.08
N ASN A 390 -37.11 -6.99 -8.75
CA ASN A 390 -38.22 -6.03 -8.64
C ASN A 390 -38.50 -5.16 -9.89
N GLY A 391 -38.39 -5.70 -11.10
CA GLY A 391 -38.75 -4.97 -12.32
C GLY A 391 -37.75 -3.91 -12.80
N MET A 392 -36.54 -3.87 -12.20
CA MET A 392 -35.38 -3.31 -12.92
C MET A 392 -35.17 -4.17 -14.17
N GLN A 393 -34.86 -3.55 -15.31
CA GLN A 393 -34.69 -4.22 -16.62
C GLN A 393 -33.39 -3.83 -17.33
N ASP A 394 -32.79 -2.71 -16.91
CA ASP A 394 -31.61 -2.13 -17.55
C ASP A 394 -30.45 -2.06 -16.55
N ILE A 395 -29.26 -1.92 -17.11
CA ILE A 395 -28.03 -1.66 -16.36
C ILE A 395 -27.45 -0.32 -16.78
N GLU A 396 -26.83 0.38 -15.83
CA GLU A 396 -25.99 1.53 -16.09
C GLU A 396 -24.60 1.27 -15.52
N LEU A 397 -23.60 1.51 -16.35
CA LEU A 397 -22.20 1.47 -15.93
C LEU A 397 -21.63 2.87 -16.08
N PHE A 398 -21.21 3.46 -14.98
CA PHE A 398 -20.45 4.70 -14.98
C PHE A 398 -18.97 4.41 -14.73
N VAL A 399 -18.12 5.31 -15.20
CA VAL A 399 -16.69 5.32 -14.91
C VAL A 399 -16.27 6.70 -14.41
N SER A 400 -15.39 6.75 -13.42
CA SER A 400 -14.65 7.95 -13.03
C SER A 400 -13.15 7.65 -13.15
N GLY A 401 -12.41 8.47 -13.89
CA GLY A 401 -10.97 8.32 -14.04
C GLY A 401 -10.18 9.22 -13.08
N PRO A 402 -8.88 9.44 -13.35
CA PRO A 402 -8.05 10.38 -12.59
C PRO A 402 -8.53 11.83 -12.63
N ASP A 403 -9.31 12.21 -13.65
CA ASP A 403 -9.94 13.53 -13.75
C ASP A 403 -11.11 13.72 -12.77
N GLY A 404 -11.55 12.65 -12.09
CA GLY A 404 -12.70 12.64 -11.19
C GLY A 404 -14.04 12.83 -11.91
N VAL A 405 -14.05 12.92 -13.24
CA VAL A 405 -15.27 13.17 -14.02
C VAL A 405 -15.98 11.86 -14.25
N ARG A 406 -17.15 11.71 -13.62
CA ARG A 406 -18.04 10.57 -13.82
C ARG A 406 -18.69 10.62 -15.21
N LYS A 407 -18.58 9.53 -15.96
CA LYS A 407 -19.04 9.39 -17.36
C LYS A 407 -19.86 8.11 -17.50
N LEU A 408 -20.97 8.16 -18.23
CA LEU A 408 -21.74 6.97 -18.58
C LEU A 408 -20.98 6.16 -19.64
N VAL A 409 -20.68 4.90 -19.34
CA VAL A 409 -20.02 3.95 -20.26
C VAL A 409 -21.06 3.26 -21.13
N THR A 410 -22.13 2.75 -20.51
CA THR A 410 -23.23 2.08 -21.19
C THR A 410 -24.53 2.27 -20.44
N CYS A 411 -25.63 2.22 -21.18
CA CYS A 411 -26.93 1.93 -20.62
C CYS A 411 -27.76 1.08 -21.57
N GLY A 412 -28.51 0.12 -21.02
CA GLY A 412 -29.51 -0.66 -21.74
C GLY A 412 -29.64 -2.10 -21.25
N GLY A 413 -30.38 -2.92 -22.00
CA GLY A 413 -30.63 -4.31 -21.66
C GLY A 413 -29.49 -5.28 -22.03
N LEU A 414 -29.36 -6.35 -21.24
CA LEU A 414 -28.64 -7.64 -21.44
C LEU A 414 -27.29 -7.68 -22.20
N ALA A 415 -26.56 -6.58 -22.38
CA ALA A 415 -25.16 -6.68 -22.77
C ALA A 415 -24.35 -7.18 -21.56
N THR A 416 -24.06 -8.49 -21.53
CA THR A 416 -23.28 -9.09 -20.44
C THR A 416 -21.82 -8.66 -20.48
N ASN A 417 -21.28 -8.33 -21.66
CA ASN A 417 -19.87 -8.01 -21.83
C ASN A 417 -19.70 -6.76 -22.69
N ILE A 418 -18.87 -5.81 -22.26
CA ILE A 418 -18.58 -4.57 -23.00
C ILE A 418 -17.09 -4.32 -23.04
N ASN A 419 -16.57 -4.12 -24.26
CA ASN A 419 -15.18 -3.71 -24.45
C ASN A 419 -15.03 -2.21 -24.21
N ILE A 420 -13.97 -1.85 -23.49
CA ILE A 420 -13.63 -0.48 -23.10
C ILE A 420 -12.26 -0.18 -23.71
N PRO A 421 -12.20 0.35 -24.95
CA PRO A 421 -10.95 0.44 -25.73
C PRO A 421 -10.13 1.71 -25.48
N TRP A 422 -10.48 2.47 -24.44
CA TRP A 422 -9.88 3.78 -24.14
C TRP A 422 -9.12 3.80 -22.80
N ILE A 423 -8.82 2.63 -22.22
CA ILE A 423 -8.12 2.54 -20.95
C ILE A 423 -6.67 2.99 -21.13
N VAL A 424 -6.29 4.00 -20.35
CA VAL A 424 -4.90 4.50 -20.26
C VAL A 424 -4.19 3.75 -19.15
N ARG A 425 -2.97 3.27 -19.43
CA ARG A 425 -2.05 2.65 -18.46
C ARG A 425 -1.55 3.66 -17.42
N ASN A 426 -0.93 3.17 -16.35
CA ASN A 426 -0.56 3.95 -15.17
C ASN A 426 -1.70 4.82 -14.60
N SER A 427 -2.95 4.34 -14.70
CA SER A 427 -4.13 5.07 -14.26
C SER A 427 -5.04 4.19 -13.42
N THR A 428 -5.81 4.82 -12.54
CA THR A 428 -6.83 4.16 -11.71
C THR A 428 -8.20 4.71 -12.09
N TYR A 429 -9.17 3.81 -12.22
CA TYR A 429 -10.55 4.08 -12.59
C TYR A 429 -11.48 3.49 -11.53
N ARG A 430 -12.63 4.12 -11.33
CA ARG A 430 -13.75 3.55 -10.59
C ARG A 430 -14.91 3.32 -11.52
N PHE A 431 -15.35 2.09 -11.59
CA PHE A 431 -16.58 1.72 -12.26
C PHE A 431 -17.69 1.55 -11.24
N GLU A 432 -18.87 2.01 -11.59
CA GLU A 432 -20.06 1.92 -10.75
C GLU A 432 -21.21 1.32 -11.56
N TYR A 433 -21.69 0.19 -11.07
CA TYR A 433 -22.77 -0.57 -11.68
C TYR A 433 -24.08 -0.29 -10.93
N TYR A 434 -25.11 0.07 -11.68
CA TYR A 434 -26.46 0.31 -11.17
C TYR A 434 -27.46 -0.54 -11.95
N ARG A 435 -28.36 -1.18 -11.22
CA ARG A 435 -29.59 -1.75 -11.76
C ARG A 435 -30.64 -0.66 -11.78
N VAL A 436 -31.24 -0.43 -12.94
CA VAL A 436 -32.22 0.64 -13.14
C VAL A 436 -33.48 0.11 -13.84
N SER A 437 -34.60 0.81 -13.64
CA SER A 437 -35.87 0.51 -14.30
C SER A 437 -35.95 1.07 -15.72
N ALA A 438 -35.17 2.10 -16.00
CA ALA A 438 -34.95 2.68 -17.32
C ALA A 438 -33.65 3.49 -17.30
N CYS A 439 -33.00 3.60 -18.45
CA CYS A 439 -31.82 4.44 -18.63
C CYS A 439 -32.06 5.92 -18.29
N GLN A 440 -31.19 6.47 -17.46
CA GLN A 440 -31.09 7.87 -17.07
C GLN A 440 -29.69 8.40 -17.42
N ASN A 441 -29.58 9.72 -17.52
CA ASN A 441 -28.29 10.36 -17.76
C ASN A 441 -27.42 10.41 -16.47
N ASP A 442 -28.01 10.16 -15.30
CA ASP A 442 -27.33 10.17 -14.00
C ASP A 442 -28.15 9.42 -12.93
N VAL A 443 -27.48 8.92 -11.87
CA VAL A 443 -28.08 8.27 -10.68
C VAL A 443 -27.50 8.85 -9.38
N PRO A 444 -27.65 10.16 -9.12
CA PRO A 444 -26.81 10.87 -8.16
C PRO A 444 -27.13 10.61 -6.67
N SER A 445 -28.24 9.91 -6.35
CA SER A 445 -28.72 9.74 -4.97
C SER A 445 -28.69 8.30 -4.45
N ARG A 446 -28.27 7.35 -5.28
CA ARG A 446 -28.28 5.92 -4.93
C ARG A 446 -26.84 5.42 -4.83
N GLN A 447 -26.58 4.55 -3.86
CA GLN A 447 -25.35 3.77 -3.82
C GLN A 447 -25.33 2.78 -5.00
N ALA A 448 -24.18 2.65 -5.66
CA ALA A 448 -24.00 1.65 -6.70
C ALA A 448 -24.29 0.24 -6.16
N ASP A 449 -24.89 -0.61 -6.99
CA ASP A 449 -25.13 -2.01 -6.64
C ASP A 449 -23.81 -2.81 -6.61
N ALA A 450 -22.85 -2.41 -7.45
CA ALA A 450 -21.47 -2.87 -7.37
C ALA A 450 -20.50 -1.75 -7.80
N THR A 451 -19.30 -1.77 -7.26
CA THR A 451 -18.20 -0.89 -7.66
C THR A 451 -16.95 -1.70 -7.93
N THR A 452 -16.17 -1.28 -8.91
CA THR A 452 -14.83 -1.81 -9.18
C THR A 452 -13.83 -0.68 -9.19
N ILE A 453 -12.79 -0.76 -8.36
CA ILE A 453 -11.57 0.04 -8.56
C ILE A 453 -10.65 -0.76 -9.47
N LEU A 454 -10.34 -0.20 -10.63
CA LEU A 454 -9.50 -0.80 -11.64
C LEU A 454 -8.20 0.00 -11.72
N SER A 455 -7.06 -0.64 -11.48
CA SER A 455 -5.72 -0.07 -11.73
C SER A 455 -5.08 -0.76 -12.91
N VAL A 456 -4.57 0.03 -13.86
CA VAL A 456 -3.77 -0.48 -14.99
C VAL A 456 -2.36 0.08 -14.88
N ARG A 457 -1.37 -0.81 -14.97
CA ARG A 457 0.06 -0.50 -14.95
C ARG A 457 0.58 -0.38 -16.38
#